data_AF-A0A0K2RU83-F1
#
_entry.id   AF-A0A0K2RU83-F1
#
_cell.length_a   1.000
_cell.length_b   1.000
_cell.length_c   1.000
_cell.angle_alpha   90.00
_cell.angle_beta   90.00
_cell.angle_gamma   90.00
#
_symmetry.space_group_name_H-M   'P 1'
#
loop_
_entity.id
_entity.type
_entity.pdbx_description
1 polymer ?
#
loop_
_entity_poly.entity_id
_entity_poly.type
_entity_poly.pdbx_seq_one_letter_code
_entity_poly.pdbx_strand_id
1 'polypeptide(L)'
;MVGALAPKANILVYFAPNTDAGFLDAIIAASHATPTPAAISISWGQSEDAWTGQARTAFDQAMADAAALGVTVTAAAGDNGSADGATDNKDHADFPASSPHVLACGGTRLQADTATGVIRAETVWNDGPNSATGGGFSDVFPAPSWQSGIPGHAKHKPVPKKAGRGVPMSAALPTRRPAIRCASTGKTW
;
A
#
# COMPACT_ATOMS: atom_id res chain seq x y z
N MET A 1 -7.74 -5.93 -12.50
CA MET A 1 -8.40 -4.59 -12.54
C MET A 1 -7.76 -3.62 -13.53
N VAL A 2 -6.44 -3.44 -13.52
CA VAL A 2 -5.71 -2.52 -14.42
C VAL A 2 -6.08 -2.69 -15.90
N GLY A 3 -6.13 -3.90 -16.46
CA GLY A 3 -6.46 -4.09 -17.88
C GLY A 3 -7.86 -3.64 -18.27
N ALA A 4 -8.79 -3.55 -17.33
CA ALA A 4 -10.14 -3.06 -17.59
C ALA A 4 -10.24 -1.51 -17.55
N LEU A 5 -9.28 -0.88 -16.89
CA LEU A 5 -9.16 0.57 -16.68
C LEU A 5 -8.29 1.24 -17.73
N ALA A 6 -7.18 0.58 -18.05
CA ALA A 6 -6.20 1.00 -19.03
C ALA A 6 -6.01 -0.12 -20.06
N PRO A 7 -7.02 -0.39 -20.91
CA PRO A 7 -6.97 -1.52 -21.86
C PRO A 7 -5.89 -1.39 -22.94
N LYS A 8 -5.32 -0.20 -23.10
CA LYS A 8 -4.22 0.08 -24.03
C LYS A 8 -2.84 0.04 -23.36
N ALA A 9 -2.76 -0.14 -22.04
CA ALA A 9 -1.49 -0.26 -21.35
C ALA A 9 -0.89 -1.65 -21.58
N ASN A 10 0.42 -1.71 -21.77
CA ASN A 10 1.16 -2.98 -21.73
C ASN A 10 1.29 -3.41 -20.27
N ILE A 11 0.74 -4.58 -19.93
CA ILE A 11 0.75 -5.11 -18.56
C ILE A 11 1.82 -6.19 -18.48
N LEU A 12 2.86 -5.91 -17.70
CA LEU A 12 3.90 -6.87 -17.38
C LEU A 12 3.61 -7.48 -16.01
N VAL A 13 3.60 -8.81 -15.93
CA VAL A 13 3.38 -9.54 -14.68
C VAL A 13 4.68 -10.23 -14.29
N TYR A 14 5.20 -9.88 -13.12
CA TYR A 14 6.44 -10.44 -12.58
C TYR A 14 6.09 -11.55 -11.59
N PHE A 15 6.61 -12.74 -11.84
CA PHE A 15 6.49 -13.89 -10.95
C PHE A 15 7.84 -14.11 -10.27
N ALA A 16 7.83 -14.23 -8.95
CA ALA A 16 9.01 -14.51 -8.16
C ALA A 16 8.67 -15.46 -7.00
N PRO A 17 9.67 -16.15 -6.42
CA PRO A 17 9.48 -16.89 -5.18
C PRO A 17 8.90 -16.00 -4.08
N ASN A 18 8.01 -16.55 -3.25
CA ASN A 18 7.49 -15.85 -2.07
C ASN A 18 8.53 -15.86 -0.94
N THR A 19 9.61 -15.12 -1.17
CA THR A 19 10.71 -14.88 -0.23
C THR A 19 11.10 -13.40 -0.32
N ASP A 20 11.69 -12.86 0.74
CA ASP A 20 12.16 -11.46 0.76
C ASP A 20 13.04 -11.14 -0.46
N ALA A 21 13.98 -12.04 -0.79
CA ALA A 21 14.87 -11.88 -1.94
C ALA A 21 14.12 -11.93 -3.27
N GLY A 22 13.22 -12.91 -3.46
CA GLY A 22 12.45 -13.04 -4.69
C GLY A 22 11.56 -11.81 -4.94
N PHE A 23 10.92 -11.31 -3.90
CA PHE A 23 10.06 -10.13 -4.02
C PHE A 23 10.88 -8.85 -4.25
N LEU A 24 12.04 -8.69 -3.60
CA LEU A 24 12.95 -7.57 -3.88
C LEU A 24 13.45 -7.61 -5.33
N ASP A 25 13.88 -8.77 -5.80
CA ASP A 25 14.34 -8.97 -7.17
C ASP A 25 13.25 -8.64 -8.19
N ALA A 26 11.99 -8.97 -7.89
CA ALA A 26 10.86 -8.62 -8.75
C ALA A 26 10.65 -7.11 -8.88
N ILE A 27 10.80 -6.35 -7.79
CA ILE A 27 10.68 -4.89 -7.80
C ILE A 27 11.82 -4.27 -8.62
N ILE A 28 13.05 -4.72 -8.40
CA ILE A 28 14.24 -4.24 -9.13
C ILE A 28 14.11 -4.57 -10.62
N ALA A 29 13.74 -5.80 -10.96
CA ALA A 29 13.55 -6.20 -12.35
C ALA A 29 12.45 -5.37 -13.02
N ALA A 30 11.36 -5.08 -12.32
CA ALA A 30 10.27 -4.26 -12.84
C ALA A 30 10.69 -2.80 -13.04
N SER A 31 11.36 -2.17 -12.08
CA SER A 31 11.74 -0.74 -12.16
C SER A 31 12.75 -0.48 -13.27
N HIS A 32 13.62 -1.44 -13.57
CA HIS A 32 14.65 -1.35 -14.61
C HIS A 32 14.24 -1.96 -15.97
N ALA A 33 12.96 -2.34 -16.14
CA ALA A 33 12.50 -2.88 -17.41
C ALA A 33 12.60 -1.86 -18.55
N THR A 34 12.71 -2.34 -19.80
CA THR A 34 12.77 -1.50 -21.00
C THR A 34 11.59 -1.83 -21.93
N PRO A 35 10.73 -0.85 -22.28
CA PRO A 35 10.73 0.53 -21.78
C PRO A 35 10.40 0.60 -20.28
N THR A 36 10.90 1.63 -19.60
CA THR A 36 10.64 1.88 -18.17
C THR A 36 9.13 1.95 -17.92
N PRO A 37 8.59 1.19 -16.96
CA PRO A 37 7.17 1.19 -16.71
C PRO A 37 6.73 2.51 -16.06
N ALA A 38 5.51 2.95 -16.36
CA ALA A 38 4.95 4.14 -15.70
C ALA A 38 4.64 3.89 -14.21
N ALA A 39 4.29 2.65 -13.86
CA ALA A 39 3.94 2.29 -12.48
C ALA A 39 4.17 0.80 -12.20
N ILE A 40 4.40 0.50 -10.92
CA ILE A 40 4.42 -0.84 -10.34
C ILE A 40 3.27 -0.93 -9.33
N SER A 41 2.43 -1.96 -9.48
CA SER A 41 1.30 -2.22 -8.59
C SER A 41 1.57 -3.44 -7.73
N ILE A 42 1.66 -3.25 -6.42
CA ILE A 42 1.93 -4.28 -5.43
C ILE A 42 0.66 -4.57 -4.64
N SER A 43 0.35 -5.85 -4.47
CA SER A 43 -0.80 -6.32 -3.67
C SER A 43 -0.40 -7.50 -2.79
N TRP A 44 0.84 -7.45 -2.32
CA TRP A 44 1.46 -8.35 -1.34
C TRP A 44 2.09 -7.49 -0.27
N GLY A 45 2.01 -7.96 0.97
CA GLY A 45 2.48 -7.26 2.14
C GLY A 45 2.26 -8.11 3.38
N GLN A 46 2.80 -7.62 4.48
CA GLN A 46 2.58 -8.11 5.83
C GLN A 46 3.04 -7.01 6.80
N SER A 47 2.71 -7.17 8.08
CA SER A 47 3.10 -6.23 9.13
C SER A 47 4.58 -5.84 9.04
N GLU A 48 4.86 -4.54 9.10
CA GLU A 48 6.21 -4.03 8.92
C GLU A 48 7.19 -4.68 9.89
N ASP A 49 6.77 -4.98 11.12
CA ASP A 49 7.61 -5.56 12.17
C ASP A 49 7.97 -7.04 11.93
N ALA A 50 7.24 -7.75 11.07
CA ALA A 50 7.53 -9.11 10.63
C ALA A 50 8.71 -9.18 9.65
N TRP A 51 9.08 -8.06 9.03
CA TRP A 51 10.25 -7.97 8.15
C TRP A 51 11.54 -7.73 8.95
N THR A 52 12.64 -8.29 8.47
CA THR A 52 13.96 -7.91 8.98
C THR A 52 14.26 -6.45 8.65
N GLY A 53 15.00 -5.75 9.53
CA GLY A 53 15.40 -4.36 9.25
C GLY A 53 16.22 -4.22 7.97
N GLN A 54 17.01 -5.25 7.62
CA GLN A 54 17.78 -5.33 6.39
C GLN A 54 16.88 -5.41 5.16
N ALA A 55 15.87 -6.29 5.18
CA ALA A 55 14.88 -6.38 4.10
C ALA A 55 14.16 -5.04 3.93
N ARG A 56 13.60 -4.46 5.00
CA ARG A 56 12.91 -3.16 4.92
C ARG A 56 13.77 -2.08 4.27
N THR A 57 15.05 -2.00 4.63
CA THR A 57 15.99 -1.03 4.06
C THR A 57 16.23 -1.28 2.57
N ALA A 58 16.44 -2.54 2.17
CA ALA A 58 16.69 -2.90 0.78
C ALA A 58 15.47 -2.63 -0.12
N PHE A 59 14.28 -3.00 0.35
CA PHE A 59 13.02 -2.70 -0.35
C PHE A 59 12.79 -1.20 -0.46
N ASP A 60 12.98 -0.45 0.64
CA ASP A 60 12.81 1.01 0.63
C ASP A 60 13.75 1.69 -0.39
N GLN A 61 15.02 1.26 -0.43
CA GLN A 61 15.98 1.75 -1.42
C GLN A 61 15.56 1.38 -2.85
N ALA A 62 15.10 0.16 -3.11
CA ALA A 62 14.63 -0.24 -4.44
C ALA A 62 13.42 0.59 -4.90
N MET A 63 12.54 0.97 -3.97
CA MET A 63 11.39 1.83 -4.25
C MET A 63 11.80 3.30 -4.42
N ALA A 64 12.83 3.76 -3.71
CA ALA A 64 13.46 5.06 -3.95
C ALA A 64 14.09 5.13 -5.34
N ASP A 65 14.80 4.08 -5.76
CA ASP A 65 15.41 3.96 -7.09
C ASP A 65 14.33 3.95 -8.18
N ALA A 66 13.23 3.21 -7.97
CA ALA A 66 12.08 3.22 -8.86
C ALA A 66 11.49 4.64 -9.02
N ALA A 67 11.33 5.38 -7.91
CA ALA A 67 10.87 6.77 -7.94
C ALA A 67 11.85 7.68 -8.70
N ALA A 68 13.16 7.49 -8.52
CA ALA A 68 14.19 8.23 -9.26
C ALA A 68 14.18 7.95 -10.76
N LEU A 69 13.79 6.73 -11.16
CA LEU A 69 13.54 6.35 -12.56
C LEU A 69 12.19 6.85 -13.11
N GLY A 70 11.41 7.55 -12.31
CA GLY A 70 10.08 8.07 -12.70
C GLY A 70 8.96 7.01 -12.65
N VAL A 71 9.20 5.88 -11.99
CA VAL A 71 8.22 4.80 -11.82
C VAL A 71 7.39 5.07 -10.56
N THR A 72 6.06 5.11 -10.69
CA THR A 72 5.18 5.21 -9.52
C THR A 72 4.98 3.83 -8.88
N VAL A 73 5.42 3.65 -7.64
CA VAL A 73 5.15 2.41 -6.89
C VAL A 73 3.91 2.58 -6.02
N THR A 74 2.96 1.67 -6.15
CA THR A 74 1.74 1.66 -5.34
C THR A 74 1.60 0.33 -4.61
N ALA A 75 1.21 0.34 -3.33
CA ALA A 75 0.96 -0.88 -2.56
C ALA A 75 -0.35 -0.80 -1.78
N ALA A 76 -1.05 -1.94 -1.67
CA ALA A 76 -2.21 -2.07 -0.80
C ALA A 76 -1.79 -1.93 0.67
N ALA A 77 -2.59 -1.23 1.47
CA ALA A 77 -2.27 -0.91 2.87
C ALA A 77 -2.62 -2.00 3.88
N GLY A 78 -2.95 -3.22 3.44
CA GLY A 78 -3.44 -4.33 4.27
C GLY A 78 -4.97 -4.45 4.31
N ASP A 79 -5.45 -5.64 4.68
CA ASP A 79 -6.88 -6.02 4.79
C ASP A 79 -7.31 -6.50 6.20
N ASN A 80 -6.41 -6.40 7.19
CA ASN A 80 -6.66 -6.81 8.57
C ASN A 80 -6.77 -5.64 9.57
N GLY A 81 -7.25 -4.48 9.10
CA GLY A 81 -7.47 -3.31 9.95
C GLY A 81 -6.16 -2.73 10.51
N SER A 82 -6.25 -1.95 11.59
CA SER A 82 -5.07 -1.29 12.16
C SER A 82 -4.08 -2.26 12.81
N ALA A 83 -4.50 -3.49 13.15
CA ALA A 83 -3.64 -4.49 13.79
C ALA A 83 -2.85 -5.33 12.77
N ASP A 84 -3.16 -5.21 11.48
CA ASP A 84 -2.53 -5.97 10.39
C ASP A 84 -2.37 -7.48 10.66
N GLY A 85 -3.40 -8.07 11.28
CA GLY A 85 -3.45 -9.50 11.61
C GLY A 85 -2.72 -9.89 12.90
N ALA A 86 -2.03 -8.97 13.56
CA ALA A 86 -1.41 -9.21 14.86
C ALA A 86 -2.44 -9.33 15.99
N THR A 87 -2.11 -10.13 17.00
CA THR A 87 -2.98 -10.40 18.17
C THR A 87 -2.47 -9.77 19.46
N ASP A 88 -1.52 -8.83 19.38
CA ASP A 88 -0.85 -8.23 20.54
C ASP A 88 -1.48 -6.91 21.02
N ASN A 89 -2.67 -6.57 20.48
CA ASN A 89 -3.43 -5.35 20.77
C ASN A 89 -2.67 -4.04 20.46
N LYS A 90 -1.74 -4.09 19.51
CA LYS A 90 -1.08 -2.92 18.94
C LYS A 90 -1.56 -2.66 17.52
N ASP A 91 -1.30 -1.45 17.05
CA ASP A 91 -1.44 -1.07 15.67
C ASP A 91 -0.14 -1.41 14.93
N HIS A 92 -0.27 -1.88 13.69
CA HIS A 92 0.81 -2.31 12.83
C HIS A 92 0.56 -1.76 11.43
N ALA A 93 1.58 -1.15 10.83
CA ALA A 93 1.50 -0.70 9.45
C ALA A 93 2.00 -1.81 8.50
N ASP A 94 1.26 -2.08 7.43
CA ASP A 94 1.66 -3.05 6.42
C ASP A 94 2.89 -2.54 5.63
N PHE A 95 3.87 -3.41 5.37
CA PHE A 95 5.00 -3.17 4.47
C PHE A 95 4.90 -4.08 3.23
N PRO A 96 5.05 -3.54 2.00
CA PRO A 96 5.76 -2.29 1.64
C PRO A 96 4.94 -1.00 1.69
N ALA A 97 3.65 -1.07 2.06
CA ALA A 97 2.82 0.13 2.09
C ALA A 97 3.34 1.20 3.06
N SER A 98 4.08 0.87 4.11
CA SER A 98 4.67 1.82 5.07
C SER A 98 5.96 2.50 4.59
N SER A 99 6.50 2.16 3.41
CA SER A 99 7.64 2.90 2.85
C SER A 99 7.26 4.33 2.41
N PRO A 100 8.09 5.35 2.70
CA PRO A 100 7.88 6.71 2.23
C PRO A 100 7.95 6.86 0.69
N HIS A 101 8.50 5.89 -0.02
CA HIS A 101 8.62 5.89 -1.49
C HIS A 101 7.46 5.19 -2.21
N VAL A 102 6.45 4.74 -1.46
CA VAL A 102 5.27 4.04 -1.98
C VAL A 102 4.02 4.88 -1.80
N LEU A 103 3.19 4.93 -2.83
CA LEU A 103 1.81 5.40 -2.70
C LEU A 103 0.96 4.31 -2.04
N ALA A 104 0.73 4.45 -0.73
CA ALA A 104 -0.09 3.50 0.02
C ALA A 104 -1.59 3.69 -0.27
N CYS A 105 -2.25 2.56 -0.56
CA CYS A 105 -3.62 2.49 -1.02
C CYS A 105 -4.50 1.75 -0.02
N GLY A 106 -5.39 2.47 0.67
CA GLY A 106 -6.41 1.91 1.55
C GLY A 106 -7.73 1.59 0.83
N GLY A 107 -8.64 0.97 1.58
CA GLY A 107 -9.95 0.54 1.12
C GLY A 107 -11.10 1.36 1.71
N THR A 108 -12.15 1.56 0.90
CA THR A 108 -13.42 2.18 1.31
C THR A 108 -14.59 1.25 1.01
N ARG A 109 -15.74 1.52 1.65
CA ARG A 109 -17.04 0.99 1.25
C ARG A 109 -17.78 2.10 0.49
N LEU A 110 -17.77 2.00 -0.83
CA LEU A 110 -18.45 2.92 -1.74
C LEU A 110 -19.86 2.43 -2.04
N GLN A 111 -20.82 3.31 -1.87
CA GLN A 111 -22.18 3.16 -2.36
C GLN A 111 -22.33 4.15 -3.52
N ALA A 112 -22.29 3.61 -4.75
CA ALA A 112 -22.48 4.40 -5.96
C ALA A 112 -23.57 3.78 -6.82
N ASP A 113 -24.29 4.64 -7.52
CA ASP A 113 -25.23 4.23 -8.56
C ASP A 113 -24.44 3.77 -9.78
N THR A 114 -24.56 2.50 -10.16
CA THR A 114 -23.74 1.90 -11.21
C THR A 114 -24.13 2.35 -12.62
N ALA A 115 -25.34 2.89 -12.80
CA ALA A 115 -25.82 3.37 -14.09
C ALA A 115 -25.39 4.83 -14.35
N THR A 116 -25.45 5.67 -13.32
CA THR A 116 -25.16 7.11 -13.42
C THR A 116 -23.75 7.49 -12.96
N GLY A 117 -23.09 6.62 -12.18
CA GLY A 117 -21.79 6.90 -11.56
C GLY A 117 -21.87 7.83 -10.34
N VAL A 118 -23.07 8.22 -9.90
CA VAL A 118 -23.25 9.11 -8.75
C VAL A 118 -22.87 8.39 -7.45
N ILE A 119 -21.92 8.96 -6.71
CA ILE A 119 -21.53 8.48 -5.38
C ILE A 119 -22.56 8.97 -4.36
N ARG A 120 -23.19 8.03 -3.64
CA ARG A 120 -24.15 8.32 -2.57
C ARG A 120 -23.47 8.39 -1.21
N ALA A 121 -22.53 7.48 -0.96
CA ALA A 121 -21.73 7.44 0.26
C ALA A 121 -20.39 6.77 -0.01
N GLU A 122 -19.37 7.18 0.71
CA GLU A 122 -18.09 6.49 0.80
C GLU A 122 -17.65 6.50 2.26
N THR A 123 -17.49 5.32 2.85
CA THR A 123 -17.07 5.15 4.25
C THR A 123 -15.83 4.30 4.34
N VAL A 124 -15.20 4.23 5.52
CA VAL A 124 -14.11 3.28 5.77
C VAL A 124 -14.62 1.85 5.51
N TRP A 125 -13.81 1.04 4.82
CA TRP A 125 -14.07 -0.39 4.72
C TRP A 125 -13.71 -1.07 6.04
N ASN A 126 -14.73 -1.60 6.72
CA ASN A 126 -14.58 -2.37 7.96
C ASN A 126 -15.79 -3.30 8.11
N ASP A 127 -15.62 -4.57 7.73
CA ASP A 127 -16.63 -5.62 7.79
C ASP A 127 -16.36 -6.63 8.93
N GLY A 128 -15.35 -6.37 9.77
CA GLY A 128 -15.00 -7.22 10.90
C GLY A 128 -13.50 -7.33 11.17
N PRO A 129 -13.09 -8.20 12.12
CA PRO A 129 -11.73 -8.25 12.65
C PRO A 129 -10.65 -8.63 11.63
N ASN A 130 -11.01 -9.35 10.56
CA ASN A 130 -10.08 -9.79 9.51
C ASN A 130 -10.47 -9.25 8.12
N SER A 131 -11.21 -8.15 8.07
CA SER A 131 -11.73 -7.58 6.83
C SER A 131 -11.97 -6.09 6.99
N ALA A 132 -10.89 -5.33 7.04
CA ALA A 132 -10.92 -3.88 7.15
C ALA A 132 -9.68 -3.30 6.48
N THR A 133 -9.78 -2.08 5.95
CA THR A 133 -8.58 -1.42 5.42
C THR A 133 -7.51 -1.32 6.50
N GLY A 134 -6.28 -1.71 6.15
CA GLY A 134 -5.13 -1.39 6.98
C GLY A 134 -4.84 0.10 6.96
N GLY A 135 -4.12 0.55 7.98
CA GLY A 135 -3.82 1.95 8.20
C GLY A 135 -3.37 2.23 9.63
N GLY A 136 -2.58 3.29 9.79
CA GLY A 136 -1.90 3.60 11.04
C GLY A 136 -0.69 4.47 10.78
N PHE A 137 0.32 4.32 11.63
CA PHE A 137 1.61 5.00 11.51
C PHE A 137 2.71 3.95 11.56
N SER A 138 3.76 4.16 10.76
CA SER A 138 4.94 3.31 10.81
C SER A 138 5.74 3.58 12.10
N ASP A 139 6.17 2.51 12.76
CA ASP A 139 7.15 2.53 13.85
C ASP A 139 8.60 2.55 13.32
N VAL A 140 8.80 2.16 12.06
CA VAL A 140 10.11 2.08 11.41
C VAL A 140 10.46 3.35 10.64
N PHE A 141 9.56 3.81 9.76
CA PHE A 141 9.80 4.93 8.86
C PHE A 141 9.34 6.24 9.48
N PRO A 142 10.21 7.25 9.61
CA PRO A 142 9.82 8.54 10.15
C PRO A 142 8.83 9.24 9.21
N ALA A 143 8.00 10.12 9.78
CA ALA A 143 7.12 10.99 9.01
C ALA A 143 7.94 11.82 8.02
N PRO A 144 7.71 11.68 6.70
CA PRO A 144 8.37 12.51 5.72
C PRO A 144 7.97 13.97 5.88
N SER A 145 8.81 14.91 5.42
CA SER A 145 8.54 16.35 5.57
C SER A 145 7.21 16.77 4.93
N TRP A 146 6.85 16.17 3.80
CA TRP A 146 5.58 16.38 3.10
C TRP A 146 4.37 15.79 3.83
N GLN A 147 4.58 14.95 4.86
CA GLN A 147 3.54 14.39 5.74
C GLN A 147 3.59 14.96 7.16
N SER A 148 4.36 16.02 7.39
CA SER A 148 4.44 16.63 8.71
C SER A 148 3.09 17.18 9.15
N GLY A 149 2.73 16.98 10.42
CA GLY A 149 1.52 17.54 11.02
C GLY A 149 0.21 16.79 10.75
N ILE A 150 0.24 15.57 10.19
CA ILE A 150 -0.98 14.77 10.05
C ILE A 150 -1.56 14.36 11.42
N PRO A 151 -2.88 14.52 11.64
CA PRO A 151 -3.52 14.17 12.91
C PRO A 151 -3.59 12.65 13.08
N GLY A 152 -3.71 12.19 14.33
CA GLY A 152 -3.96 10.78 14.65
C GLY A 152 -2.74 9.99 15.13
N HIS A 153 -1.53 10.55 15.04
CA HIS A 153 -0.31 9.89 15.52
C HIS A 153 -0.40 9.50 17.01
N ALA A 154 -0.95 10.39 17.85
CA ALA A 154 -1.20 10.13 19.27
C ALA A 154 -2.26 9.05 19.55
N LYS A 155 -3.00 8.58 18.54
CA LYS A 155 -3.98 7.49 18.66
C LYS A 155 -3.38 6.12 18.29
N HIS A 156 -2.23 6.10 17.63
CA HIS A 156 -1.50 4.87 17.32
C HIS A 156 -1.06 4.18 18.63
N LYS A 157 -1.11 2.85 18.64
CA LYS A 157 -0.80 2.04 19.82
C LYS A 157 0.36 1.09 19.54
N PRO A 158 1.50 1.21 20.24
CA PRO A 158 1.82 2.22 21.25
C PRO A 158 2.02 3.59 20.62
N VAL A 159 1.88 4.69 21.37
CA VAL A 159 2.18 6.01 20.81
C VAL A 159 3.68 6.06 20.44
N PRO A 160 4.06 6.24 19.16
CA PRO A 160 5.46 6.19 18.77
C PRO A 160 6.23 7.36 19.36
N LYS A 161 7.52 7.16 19.67
CA LYS A 161 8.38 8.22 20.25
C LYS A 161 8.62 9.39 19.28
N LYS A 162 8.51 9.14 17.98
CA LYS A 162 8.66 10.12 16.90
C LYS A 162 7.48 10.00 15.96
N ALA A 163 7.14 11.09 15.28
CA ALA A 163 6.14 11.04 14.20
C ALA A 163 6.58 10.01 13.15
N GLY A 164 5.76 8.98 12.95
CA GLY A 164 5.94 7.94 11.94
C GLY A 164 5.22 8.30 10.64
N ARG A 165 5.60 7.66 9.52
CA ARG A 165 4.88 7.81 8.26
C ARG A 165 3.44 7.31 8.42
N GLY A 166 2.46 8.14 8.10
CA GLY A 166 1.05 7.77 8.10
C GLY A 166 0.65 6.91 6.90
N VAL A 167 -0.17 5.90 7.14
CA VAL A 167 -0.69 4.93 6.16
C VAL A 167 -2.22 4.85 6.29
N PRO A 168 -3.00 4.73 5.21
CA PRO A 168 -2.63 4.91 3.80
C PRO A 168 -2.49 6.40 3.42
N MET A 169 -1.90 6.67 2.25
CA MET A 169 -1.85 8.02 1.67
C MET A 169 -3.14 8.39 0.93
N SER A 170 -3.81 7.40 0.34
CA SER A 170 -5.09 7.55 -0.34
C SER A 170 -5.94 6.31 -0.10
N ALA A 171 -7.27 6.44 -0.16
CA ALA A 171 -8.19 5.31 -0.10
C ALA A 171 -9.12 5.33 -1.32
N ALA A 172 -9.38 4.16 -1.92
CA ALA A 172 -10.28 4.04 -3.06
C ALA A 172 -10.96 2.67 -3.12
N LEU A 173 -12.15 2.60 -3.72
CA LEU A 173 -12.83 1.34 -4.07
C LEU A 173 -12.11 0.61 -5.23
N PRO A 174 -12.20 -0.73 -5.34
CA PRO A 174 -12.02 -1.38 -6.65
C PRO A 174 -13.10 -0.86 -7.63
N THR A 175 -12.70 -0.25 -8.77
CA THR A 175 -13.49 0.15 -9.99
C THR A 175 -13.70 1.67 -10.26
N ARG A 176 -14.11 2.12 -11.46
CA ARG A 176 -13.29 2.44 -12.65
C ARG A 176 -13.22 4.00 -12.95
N ARG A 177 -12.01 4.56 -13.28
CA ARG A 177 -11.60 5.93 -13.82
C ARG A 177 -11.43 7.17 -12.90
N PRO A 178 -10.44 8.09 -13.12
CA PRO A 178 -9.00 7.94 -13.35
C PRO A 178 -8.20 8.75 -12.29
N ALA A 179 -8.25 8.33 -11.03
CA ALA A 179 -7.11 8.44 -10.12
C ALA A 179 -6.44 7.07 -10.09
N ILE A 180 -5.11 7.02 -9.88
CA ILE A 180 -4.35 5.77 -9.73
C ILE A 180 -5.11 4.89 -8.74
N ARG A 181 -5.65 3.79 -9.27
CA ARG A 181 -6.68 2.97 -8.63
C ARG A 181 -6.04 1.65 -8.24
N CYS A 182 -5.49 1.61 -7.04
CA CYS A 182 -5.08 0.34 -6.44
C CYS A 182 -6.32 -0.50 -6.15
N ALA A 183 -6.32 -1.74 -6.58
CA ALA A 183 -7.33 -2.70 -6.19
C ALA A 183 -6.60 -3.87 -5.53
N SER A 184 -6.68 -3.99 -4.21
CA SER A 184 -6.47 -5.28 -3.56
C SER A 184 -7.77 -6.07 -3.73
N THR A 185 -7.76 -7.05 -4.63
CA THR A 185 -8.75 -8.12 -4.53
C THR A 185 -8.32 -8.98 -3.36
N GLY A 186 -9.07 -8.92 -2.26
CA GLY A 186 -8.80 -9.66 -1.03
C GLY A 186 -8.57 -11.15 -1.24
N LYS A 187 -7.89 -11.72 -0.25
CA LYS A 187 -7.19 -13.03 -0.16
C LYS A 187 -5.67 -12.90 -0.31
N THR A 188 -5.05 -12.36 0.74
CA THR A 188 -3.82 -12.95 1.29
C THR A 188 -4.17 -14.36 1.81
N TRP A 189 -3.30 -15.33 1.57
CA TRP A 189 -3.45 -16.72 2.04
C TRP A 189 -2.88 -16.87 3.45
#